data_AF-A0A7Z7YTR1-F1
#
_entry.id   AF-A0A7Z7YTR1-F1
#
_cell.length_a   1.000
_cell.length_b   1.000
_cell.length_c   1.000
_cell.angle_alpha   90.00
_cell.angle_beta   90.00
_cell.angle_gamma   90.00
#
_symmetry.space_group_name_H-M   'P 1'
#
loop_
_entity.id
_entity.type
_entity.pdbx_description
1 polymer ?
#
loop_
_entity_poly.entity_id
_entity_poly.type
_entity_poly.pdbx_seq_one_letter_code
_entity_poly.pdbx_strand_id
1 'polypeptide(L)' 'MRRQMSKKFKVEDNETIADCLARMREEGFMPTRRMEKPVYKENKDGSIEVLKQDIIFVGKPIN' A
#
# COMPACT_ATOMS: atom_id res chain seq x y z
N MET A 1 -14.02 -18.24 14.96
CA MET A 1 -12.87 -17.86 14.11
C MET A 1 -12.50 -16.41 14.48
N ARG A 2 -11.32 -16.15 15.08
CA ARG A 2 -10.89 -14.77 15.39
C ARG A 2 -10.61 -14.04 14.07
N ARG A 3 -11.33 -12.96 13.78
CA ARG A 3 -10.98 -12.06 12.66
C ARG A 3 -9.62 -11.45 12.99
N GLN A 4 -8.59 -11.88 12.28
CA GLN A 4 -7.25 -11.32 12.46
C GLN A 4 -7.31 -9.86 12.02
N MET A 5 -7.07 -8.93 12.95
CA MET A 5 -7.01 -7.51 12.63
C MET A 5 -5.87 -7.30 11.63
N SER A 6 -6.18 -6.66 10.50
CA SER A 6 -5.19 -6.29 9.49
C SER A 6 -5.47 -4.88 9.01
N LYS A 7 -4.41 -4.14 8.72
CA LYS A 7 -4.48 -2.77 8.22
C LYS A 7 -3.66 -2.66 6.93
N LYS A 8 -4.14 -1.86 5.97
CA LYS A 8 -3.42 -1.59 4.73
C LYS A 8 -2.65 -0.29 4.85
N PHE A 9 -1.43 -0.28 4.35
CA PHE A 9 -0.53 0.86 4.31
C PHE A 9 -0.10 1.07 2.87
N LYS A 10 -0.60 2.12 2.23
CA LYS A 10 -0.14 2.53 0.91
C LYS A 10 1.15 3.32 1.08
N VAL A 11 2.12 3.07 0.20
CA VAL A 11 3.30 3.94 0.05
C VAL A 11 2.81 5.23 -0.61
N GLU A 12 2.82 6.33 0.13
CA GLU A 12 2.44 7.66 -0.34
C GLU A 12 3.46 8.21 -1.36
N ASP A 13 3.03 9.15 -2.20
CA ASP A 13 3.86 9.67 -3.30
C ASP A 13 5.13 10.41 -2.81
N ASN A 14 5.11 10.90 -1.57
CA ASN A 14 6.18 11.63 -0.93
C ASN A 14 6.96 10.81 0.13
N GLU A 15 6.78 9.49 0.17
CA GLU A 15 7.50 8.61 1.10
C GLU A 15 8.20 7.47 0.35
N THR A 16 9.32 6.99 0.90
CA THR A 16 9.96 5.77 0.39
C THR A 16 9.28 4.53 0.96
N ILE A 17 9.56 3.35 0.39
CA ILE A 17 9.14 2.08 0.98
C ILE A 17 9.65 1.93 2.42
N ALA A 18 10.87 2.39 2.70
CA ALA A 18 11.45 2.32 4.04
C ALA A 18 10.68 3.18 5.04
N ASP A 19 10.28 4.39 4.63
CA ASP A 19 9.48 5.31 5.45
C ASP A 19 8.09 4.71 5.75
N CYS A 20 7.46 4.11 4.73
CA CYS A 20 6.18 3.43 4.90
C CYS A 20 6.29 2.27 5.92
N LEU A 21 7.35 1.46 5.83
CA LEU A 21 7.60 0.37 6.77
C LEU A 21 7.95 0.87 8.19
N ALA A 22 8.61 2.02 8.32
CA ALA A 22 8.86 2.66 9.60
C ALA A 22 7.54 3.13 10.23
N ARG A 23 6.69 3.82 9.47
CA ARG A 23 5.33 4.23 9.89
C ARG A 23 4.48 3.03 10.32
N MET A 24 4.52 1.92 9.58
CA MET A 24 3.85 0.69 9.99
C MET A 24 4.28 0.22 11.38
N ARG A 25 5.59 0.23 11.65
CA ARG A 25 6.15 -0.18 12.95
C ARG A 25 5.74 0.77 14.06
N GLU A 26 5.79 2.08 13.82
CA GLU A 26 5.37 3.12 14.78
C GLU A 26 3.89 2.96 15.16
N GLU A 27 3.05 2.59 14.19
CA GLU A 27 1.63 2.29 14.42
C GLU A 27 1.37 0.89 15.03
N GLY A 28 2.43 0.11 15.31
CA GLY A 28 2.33 -1.21 15.94
C GLY A 28 1.96 -2.34 14.99
N PHE A 29 2.32 -2.25 13.71
CA PHE A 29 2.05 -3.28 12.69
C PHE A 29 3.33 -3.83 12.05
N MET A 30 3.34 -5.14 11.78
CA MET A 30 4.35 -5.83 10.97
C MET A 30 3.80 -6.17 9.58
N PRO A 31 4.57 -5.94 8.50
CA PRO A 31 4.13 -6.26 7.15
C PRO A 31 4.05 -7.78 6.95
N THR A 32 2.95 -8.25 6.37
CA THR A 32 2.71 -9.67 6.08
C THR A 32 2.46 -9.94 4.60
N ARG A 33 2.13 -8.91 3.82
CA ARG A 33 1.93 -9.00 2.38
C ARG A 33 2.23 -7.65 1.73
N ARG A 34 2.79 -7.67 0.51
CA ARG A 34 2.87 -6.53 -0.41
C ARG A 34 1.97 -6.78 -1.61
N MET A 35 1.29 -5.75 -2.09
CA MET A 35 0.45 -5.76 -3.27
C MET A 35 0.82 -4.56 -4.14
N GLU A 36 0.91 -4.76 -5.45
CA GLU A 36 1.12 -3.68 -6.41
C GLU A 36 -0.13 -3.55 -7.27
N LYS A 37 -0.71 -2.35 -7.29
CA LYS A 37 -1.95 -2.08 -8.01
C LYS A 37 -1.70 -1.03 -9.08
N PRO A 38 -1.88 -1.33 -10.38
CA PRO A 38 -1.80 -0.33 -11.42
C PRO A 38 -2.92 0.71 -11.22
N VAL A 39 -2.55 1.97 -11.37
CA VAL A 39 -3.45 3.12 -11.45
C VAL A 39 -3.51 3.53 -12.90
N TYR A 40 -4.71 3.50 -13.46
CA TYR A 40 -4.95 3.85 -14.85
C TYR A 40 -5.40 5.30 -14.97
N LYS A 41 -5.13 5.91 -16.12
CA LYS A 41 -5.61 7.24 -16.49
C LYS A 41 -6.21 7.16 -17.90
N GLU A 42 -7.33 7.83 -18.07
CA GLU A 42 -7.95 8.01 -19.38
C GLU A 42 -7.42 9.29 -20.03
N ASN A 43 -7.05 9.18 -21.30
CA ASN A 43 -6.59 10.28 -22.14
C ASN A 43 -7.76 10.97 -22.85
N LYS A 44 -7.49 12.17 -23.39
CA LYS A 44 -8.52 12.95 -24.11
C LYS A 44 -9.07 12.26 -25.36
N ASP A 45 -8.31 11.33 -25.92
CA ASP A 45 -8.69 10.52 -27.09
C ASP A 45 -9.45 9.24 -26.70
N GLY A 46 -9.70 9.02 -25.40
CA GLY A 46 -10.37 7.83 -24.87
C GLY A 46 -9.44 6.62 -24.68
N SER A 47 -8.14 6.74 -24.95
CA SER A 47 -7.19 5.68 -24.64
C SER A 47 -6.93 5.57 -23.13
N ILE A 48 -6.69 4.35 -22.64
CA ILE A 48 -6.36 4.08 -21.24
C ILE A 48 -4.86 3.77 -21.13
N GLU A 49 -4.15 4.51 -20.30
CA GLU A 49 -2.74 4.29 -19.99
C GLU A 49 -2.52 3.94 -18.51
N VAL A 50 -1.42 3.25 -18.20
CA VAL A 50 -0.98 3.03 -16.81
C VAL A 50 -0.23 4.26 -16.34
N LEU A 51 -0.80 5.00 -15.39
CA LEU A 51 -0.20 6.21 -14.83
C LEU A 51 0.93 5.87 -13.86
N LYS A 52 0.68 4.94 -12.94
CA LYS A 52 1.64 4.49 -11.93
C LYS A 52 1.23 3.16 -11.33
N GLN A 53 2.06 2.60 -10.46
CA GLN A 53 1.72 1.45 -9.64
C GLN A 53 1.75 1.85 -8.16
N ASP A 54 0.61 1.74 -7.50
CA ASP A 54 0.53 1.89 -6.04
C ASP A 54 1.14 0.67 -5.38
N ILE A 55 2.01 0.88 -4.39
CA ILE A 55 2.52 -0.19 -3.51
C ILE A 55 1.72 -0.16 -2.22
N ILE A 56 1.16 -1.30 -1.82
CA ILE A 56 0.32 -1.43 -0.63
C ILE A 56 0.80 -2.62 0.22
N PHE A 57 1.16 -2.35 1.47
CA PHE A 57 1.44 -3.38 2.46
C PHE A 57 0.20 -3.72 3.28
N VAL A 58 0.09 -4.98 3.69
CA VAL A 58 -0.89 -5.45 4.68
C VAL A 58 -0.15 -5.73 5.98
N GLY A 59 -0.42 -4.94 7.01
CA GLY A 59 0.11 -5.10 8.35
C GLY A 59 -0.76 -5.98 9.23
N LYS A 60 -0.14 -6.77 10.11
CA LYS A 60 -0.78 -7.39 11.28
C LYS A 60 -0.25 -6.72 12.55
N PRO A 61 -1.08 -6.55 13.60
CA PRO A 61 -0.62 -6.02 14.87
C PRO A 61 0.56 -6.81 15.43
N ILE A 62 1.52 -6.08 15.98
CA ILE A 62 2.61 -6.64 16.79
C ILE A 62 2.00 -6.84 18.17
N ASN A 63 1.71 -8.10 18.52
CA ASN A 63 1.28 -8.47 19.87
C ASN A 63 2.46 -8.42 20.84
#